data_AF-A0A3B9QD92-F1
#
_entry.id   AF-A0A3B9QD92-F1
#
_cell.length_a   1.000
_cell.length_b   1.000
_cell.length_c   1.000
_cell.angle_alpha   90.00
_cell.angle_beta   90.00
_cell.angle_gamma   90.00
#
_symmetry.space_group_name_H-M   'P 1'
#
loop_
_entity.id
_entity.type
_entity.pdbx_description
1 polymer ?
#
loop_
_entity_poly.entity_id
_entity_poly.type
_entity_poly.pdbx_seq_one_letter_code
_entity_poly.pdbx_strand_id
1 'polypeptide(L)'
;MFVEGRIFDFFALLISTGLMGIFMSLARKGMEINVRPIPGFEAIDEAVGRAAEMGKPLHFTPGFGGLVAATFAGLEVLSHVTKLAAQYDVRLIVTVSQPETFAVT
;
A
#
# COMPACT_ATOMS: atom_id res chain seq x y z
N MET A 1 -18.42 10.57 -33.21
CA MET A 1 -17.75 9.98 -34.39
C MET A 1 -16.57 9.18 -33.87
N PHE A 2 -16.62 7.86 -33.90
CA PHE A 2 -15.47 7.04 -33.53
C PHE A 2 -14.41 7.20 -34.63
N VAL A 3 -13.16 7.46 -34.24
CA VAL A 3 -12.05 7.53 -35.18
C VAL A 3 -11.84 6.14 -35.76
N GLU A 4 -11.85 6.01 -37.09
CA GLU A 4 -11.59 4.74 -37.77
C GLU A 4 -10.25 4.15 -37.29
N GLY A 5 -10.25 2.86 -36.96
CA GLY A 5 -9.10 2.15 -36.38
C GLY A 5 -9.01 2.14 -34.85
N ARG A 6 -9.80 2.95 -34.12
CA ARG A 6 -9.77 3.01 -32.63
C ARG A 6 -10.92 2.29 -31.92
N ILE A 7 -11.82 1.65 -32.68
CA ILE A 7 -12.96 0.91 -32.12
C ILE A 7 -12.47 -0.26 -31.25
N PHE A 8 -11.43 -0.96 -31.68
CA PHE A 8 -10.83 -2.06 -30.90
C PHE A 8 -10.27 -1.55 -29.57
N ASP A 9 -9.48 -0.47 -29.59
CA ASP A 9 -8.90 0.14 -28.38
C ASP A 9 -9.98 0.57 -27.38
N PHE A 10 -11.09 1.13 -27.88
CA PHE A 10 -12.22 1.53 -27.04
C PHE A 10 -12.85 0.35 -26.32
N PHE A 11 -13.13 -0.75 -27.03
CA PHE A 11 -13.69 -1.96 -26.39
C PHE A 11 -12.68 -2.63 -25.47
N ALA A 12 -11.40 -2.68 -25.83
CA ALA A 12 -10.34 -3.21 -24.97
C ALA A 12 -10.24 -2.41 -23.65
N LEU A 13 -10.33 -1.08 -23.71
CA LEU A 13 -10.33 -0.22 -22.54
C LEU A 13 -11.59 -0.44 -21.67
N LEU A 14 -12.76 -0.54 -22.29
CA LEU A 14 -14.02 -0.79 -21.58
C LEU A 14 -14.00 -2.14 -20.85
N ILE A 15 -13.55 -3.20 -21.53
CA ILE A 15 -13.49 -4.56 -20.99
C ILE A 15 -12.45 -4.64 -19.88
N SER A 16 -11.23 -4.11 -20.09
CA SER A 16 -10.16 -4.15 -19.07
C SER A 16 -10.56 -3.38 -17.81
N THR A 17 -11.11 -2.18 -17.95
CA THR A 17 -11.59 -1.37 -16.82
C THR A 17 -12.76 -2.06 -16.11
N GLY A 18 -13.70 -2.63 -16.87
CA GLY A 18 -14.84 -3.36 -16.32
C GLY A 18 -14.41 -4.59 -15.52
N LEU A 19 -13.52 -5.43 -16.07
CA LEU A 19 -12.98 -6.60 -15.39
C LEU A 19 -12.24 -6.21 -14.11
N MET A 20 -11.38 -5.19 -14.16
CA MET A 20 -10.64 -4.70 -13.00
C MET A 20 -11.60 -4.25 -11.88
N GLY A 21 -12.65 -3.49 -12.22
CA GLY A 21 -13.68 -3.07 -11.28
C GLY A 21 -14.45 -4.24 -10.66
N ILE A 22 -14.79 -5.25 -11.46
CA ILE A 22 -15.49 -6.46 -10.99
C ILE A 22 -14.61 -7.22 -9.98
N PHE A 23 -13.35 -7.52 -10.33
CA PHE A 23 -12.45 -8.24 -9.43
C PHE A 23 -12.15 -7.47 -8.15
N MET A 24 -11.97 -6.14 -8.24
CA MET A 24 -11.84 -5.29 -7.04
C MET A 24 -13.08 -5.36 -6.16
N SER A 25 -14.29 -5.32 -6.72
CA SER A 25 -15.52 -5.43 -5.94
C SER A 25 -15.66 -6.81 -5.30
N LEU A 26 -15.30 -7.87 -6.00
CA LEU A 26 -15.38 -9.23 -5.46
C LEU A 26 -14.36 -9.44 -4.32
N ALA A 27 -13.14 -8.93 -4.47
CA ALA A 27 -12.14 -8.94 -3.41
C ALA A 27 -12.65 -8.18 -2.16
N ARG A 28 -13.24 -7.00 -2.34
CA ARG A 28 -13.86 -6.24 -1.22
C ARG A 28 -15.04 -6.94 -0.57
N LYS A 29 -15.74 -7.82 -1.28
CA LYS A 29 -16.87 -8.62 -0.76
C LYS A 29 -16.43 -9.86 0.02
N GLY A 30 -15.12 -10.02 0.27
CA GLY A 30 -14.60 -11.12 1.08
C GLY A 30 -14.36 -12.40 0.29
N MET A 31 -14.08 -12.31 -1.02
CA MET A 31 -13.55 -13.46 -1.75
C MET A 31 -12.27 -13.91 -1.03
N GLU A 32 -12.25 -15.14 -0.53
CA GLU A 32 -11.11 -15.69 0.20
C GLU A 32 -9.94 -15.91 -0.76
N ILE A 33 -9.06 -14.91 -0.84
CA ILE A 33 -7.77 -15.03 -1.54
C ILE A 33 -6.77 -15.53 -0.50
N ASN A 34 -6.41 -16.82 -0.59
CA ASN A 34 -5.40 -17.38 0.29
C ASN A 34 -4.01 -16.89 -0.13
N VAL A 35 -3.56 -15.79 0.47
CA VAL A 35 -2.20 -15.27 0.30
C VAL A 35 -1.29 -15.96 1.31
N ARG A 36 -0.19 -16.54 0.83
CA ARG A 36 0.81 -17.13 1.72
C ARG A 36 1.34 -16.06 2.70
N PRO A 37 1.40 -16.34 4.01
CA PRO A 37 2.01 -15.43 4.96
C PRO A 37 3.51 -15.24 4.65
N ILE A 38 3.94 -13.98 4.71
CA ILE A 38 5.34 -13.61 4.54
C ILE A 38 5.88 -13.28 5.94
N PRO A 39 6.90 -14.01 6.44
CA PRO A 39 7.39 -13.82 7.81
C PRO A 39 7.78 -12.38 8.14
N GLY A 40 8.30 -11.63 7.16
CA GLY A 40 8.65 -10.23 7.33
C GLY A 40 7.44 -9.31 7.59
N PHE A 41 6.26 -9.64 7.07
CA PHE A 41 5.04 -8.89 7.34
C PHE A 41 4.46 -9.22 8.71
N GLU A 42 4.49 -10.48 9.13
CA GLU A 42 4.03 -10.89 10.46
C GLU A 42 4.90 -10.29 11.58
N ALA A 43 6.21 -10.16 11.33
CA ALA A 43 7.15 -9.55 12.28
C ALA A 43 6.91 -8.05 12.52
N ILE A 44 6.14 -7.36 11.66
CA ILE A 44 5.84 -5.93 11.82
C ILE A 44 5.04 -5.71 13.11
N ASP A 45 4.00 -6.52 13.34
CA ASP A 45 3.11 -6.35 14.49
C ASP A 45 3.88 -6.57 15.80
N GLU A 46 4.75 -7.59 15.84
CA GLU A 46 5.64 -7.85 16.97
C GLU A 46 6.64 -6.71 17.19
N ALA A 47 7.23 -6.17 16.12
CA ALA A 47 8.20 -5.08 16.21
C ALA A 47 7.56 -3.80 16.78
N VAL A 48 6.32 -3.49 16.40
CA VAL A 48 5.55 -2.37 16.96
C VAL A 48 5.22 -2.62 18.43
N GLY A 49 4.75 -3.82 18.79
CA GLY A 49 4.47 -4.19 20.18
C GLY A 49 5.71 -4.07 21.07
N ARG A 50 6.86 -4.57 20.61
CA ARG A 50 8.14 -4.41 21.31
C ARG A 50 8.55 -2.96 21.46
N ALA A 51 8.36 -2.13 20.43
CA ALA A 51 8.67 -0.70 20.53
C ALA A 51 7.80 0.00 21.58
N ALA A 52 6.52 -0.39 21.69
CA ALA A 52 5.61 0.08 22.73
C ALA A 52 6.08 -0.35 24.12
N GLU A 53 6.39 -1.63 24.32
CA GLU A 53 6.89 -2.16 25.60
C GLU A 53 8.22 -1.51 26.04
N MET A 54 9.10 -1.19 25.08
CA MET A 54 10.38 -0.54 25.34
C MET A 54 10.27 0.98 25.51
N GLY A 55 9.13 1.60 25.19
CA GLY A 55 8.98 3.06 25.17
C GLY A 55 9.91 3.75 24.17
N LYS A 56 10.25 3.08 23.06
CA LYS A 56 11.17 3.61 22.04
C LYS A 56 10.42 3.95 20.74
N PRO A 57 10.88 4.97 20.00
CA PRO A 57 10.24 5.33 18.73
C PRO A 57 10.50 4.27 17.65
N LEU A 58 9.56 4.18 16.70
CA LEU A 58 9.70 3.43 15.47
C LEU A 58 10.30 4.31 14.37
N HIS A 59 11.13 3.71 13.52
CA HIS A 59 11.62 4.35 12.31
C HIS A 59 11.14 3.56 11.09
N PHE A 60 10.63 4.26 10.09
CA PHE A 60 10.18 3.67 8.83
C PHE A 60 10.71 4.48 7.64
N THR A 61 10.99 3.79 6.54
CA THR A 61 11.24 4.43 5.24
C THR A 61 10.53 3.66 4.12
N PRO A 62 9.82 4.35 3.20
CA PRO A 62 9.22 3.72 2.03
C PRO A 62 10.26 3.36 0.95
N GLY A 63 11.53 3.74 1.14
CA GLY A 63 12.63 3.46 0.24
C GLY A 63 13.31 4.71 -0.35
N PHE A 64 14.25 4.47 -1.27
CA PHE A 64 15.06 5.51 -1.92
C PHE A 64 14.47 6.02 -3.26
N GLY A 65 13.52 5.28 -3.84
CA GLY A 65 12.94 5.62 -5.14
C GLY A 65 11.89 6.73 -5.08
N GLY A 66 11.57 7.28 -6.25
CA GLY A 66 10.41 8.15 -6.43
C GLY A 66 9.09 7.40 -6.45
N LEU A 67 8.05 8.01 -7.02
CA LEU A 67 6.71 7.41 -7.12
C LEU A 67 6.65 6.28 -8.16
N VAL A 68 7.22 5.13 -7.80
CA VAL A 68 7.17 3.88 -8.56
C VAL A 68 6.34 2.83 -7.82
N ALA A 69 5.99 1.73 -8.49
CA ALA A 69 5.14 0.66 -7.93
C ALA A 69 5.63 0.16 -6.55
N ALA A 70 6.94 0.01 -6.37
CA ALA A 70 7.53 -0.41 -5.09
C ALA A 70 7.29 0.61 -3.95
N THR A 71 7.36 1.90 -4.27
CA THR A 71 7.12 2.97 -3.30
C THR A 71 5.66 3.00 -2.87
N PHE A 72 4.72 2.81 -3.79
CA PHE A 72 3.30 2.67 -3.44
C PHE A 72 3.04 1.46 -2.53
N ALA A 73 3.68 0.33 -2.79
CA ALA A 73 3.61 -0.82 -1.89
C ALA A 73 4.19 -0.48 -0.51
N GLY A 74 5.33 0.22 -0.44
CA GLY A 74 5.90 0.70 0.81
C GLY A 74 5.00 1.66 1.58
N LEU A 75 4.27 2.54 0.88
CA LEU A 75 3.27 3.44 1.48
C LEU A 75 2.06 2.68 2.04
N GLU A 76 1.63 1.60 1.40
CA GLU A 76 0.58 0.73 1.95
C GLU A 76 1.03 0.06 3.25
N VAL A 77 2.28 -0.42 3.31
CA VAL A 77 2.87 -0.93 4.56
C VAL A 77 2.95 0.16 5.63
N LEU A 78 3.37 1.37 5.25
CA LEU A 78 3.40 2.51 6.16
C LEU A 78 2.01 2.82 6.74
N SER A 79 0.94 2.73 5.94
CA SER A 79 -0.43 2.91 6.40
C SER A 79 -0.78 1.93 7.53
N HIS A 80 -0.45 0.65 7.36
CA HIS A 80 -0.62 -0.38 8.40
C HIS A 80 0.21 -0.07 9.66
N VAL A 81 1.51 0.21 9.49
CA VAL A 81 2.42 0.53 10.61
C VAL A 81 1.95 1.77 11.36
N THR A 82 1.48 2.81 10.65
CA THR A 82 1.00 4.06 11.25
C THR A 82 -0.24 3.83 12.08
N LYS A 83 -1.19 3.03 11.58
CA LYS A 83 -2.40 2.64 12.32
C LYS A 83 -2.03 1.90 13.61
N LEU A 84 -1.10 0.95 13.52
CA LEU A 84 -0.68 0.15 14.66
C LEU A 84 0.11 0.99 15.69
N ALA A 85 1.05 1.81 15.24
CA ALA A 85 1.78 2.74 16.10
C ALA A 85 0.85 3.71 16.83
N ALA A 86 -0.20 4.21 16.16
CA ALA A 86 -1.21 5.05 16.79
C ALA A 86 -2.06 4.30 17.84
N GLN A 87 -2.36 3.02 17.62
CA GLN A 87 -3.10 2.20 18.59
C GLN A 87 -2.30 1.93 19.87
N TYR A 88 -0.98 1.75 19.74
CA TYR A 88 -0.08 1.45 20.86
C TYR A 88 0.63 2.69 21.44
N ASP A 89 0.25 3.89 21.01
CA ASP A 89 0.88 5.17 21.42
C ASP A 89 2.41 5.19 21.23
N VAL A 90 2.86 4.66 20.08
CA VAL A 90 4.29 4.61 19.72
C VAL A 90 4.63 5.75 18.77
N ARG A 91 5.62 6.56 19.13
CA ARG A 91 6.13 7.62 18.26
C ARG A 91 6.72 7.03 16.97
N LEU A 92 6.13 7.35 15.82
CA LEU A 92 6.62 6.95 14.50
C LEU A 92 7.42 8.09 13.85
N ILE A 93 8.62 7.77 13.38
CA ILE A 93 9.48 8.65 12.60
C ILE A 93 9.56 8.09 11.18
N VAL A 94 9.11 8.86 10.20
CA VAL A 94 9.18 8.46 8.79
C VAL A 94 10.26 9.29 8.10
N THR A 95 11.17 8.61 7.40
CA THR A 95 12.17 9.27 6.55
C THR A 95 11.93 8.91 5.10
N VAL A 96 11.79 9.96 4.28
CA VAL A 96 11.68 9.83 2.83
C VAL A 96 12.93 10.35 2.16
N SER A 97 13.29 9.69 1.06
CA SER A 97 14.45 10.05 0.23
C SER A 97 14.15 11.18 -0.74
N GLN A 98 12.90 11.27 -1.20
CA GLN A 98 12.43 12.24 -2.17
C GLN A 98 11.22 12.99 -1.59
N PRO A 99 11.15 14.32 -1.70
CA PRO A 99 10.05 15.11 -1.16
C PRO A 99 8.70 14.78 -1.82
N GLU A 100 8.70 14.32 -3.08
CA GLU A 100 7.49 13.96 -3.82
C GLU A 100 6.85 12.66 -3.31
N THR A 101 7.62 11.79 -2.65
CA THR A 101 7.15 10.50 -2.14
C THR A 101 6.21 10.65 -0.94
N PHE A 102 6.33 11.75 -0.20
CA PHE A 102 5.48 12.04 0.94
C PHE A 102 5.14 13.52 0.94
N ALA A 103 4.05 13.87 0.27
CA ALA A 103 3.55 15.23 0.24
C ALA A 103 3.06 15.60 1.65
N VAL A 104 3.91 16.31 2.40
CA VAL A 104 3.48 17.00 3.61
C VAL A 104 2.68 18.23 3.14
N THR A 105 1.35 18.13 3.20
CA THR A 105 0.47 19.30 3.17
C THR A 105 -0.08 19.51 4.57
#